data_AF-A0A175VWV8-F1
#
_entry.id   AF-A0A175VWV8-F1
#
_cell.length_a   1.000
_cell.length_b   1.000
_cell.length_c   1.000
_cell.angle_alpha   90.00
_cell.angle_beta   90.00
_cell.angle_gamma   90.00
#
_symmetry.space_group_name_H-M   'P 1'
#
loop_
_entity.id
_entity.type
_entity.pdbx_description
1 polymer ?
#
loop_
_entity_poly.entity_id
_entity_poly.type
_entity_poly.pdbx_seq_one_letter_code
_entity_poly.pdbx_strand_id
1 'polypeptide(L)'
;MTTALPSESAEFRRVLWTGLYSQVVLMTIPVGGDIGEEIHTVDQILTFTSGHGLAQVAGREQEVKAGDMVIVPAGTKHQFLNKGPTPLILYTVYSPAEHKPTTVHKSKEEGEREEEEGIDVPPLWSQRSKMENEAGGHLG
;
A
#
# COMPACT_ATOMS: atom_id res chain seq x y z
N MET A 1 9.88 -11.72 12.20
CA MET A 1 10.33 -10.38 12.63
C MET A 1 11.29 -9.86 11.59
N THR A 2 11.00 -8.71 10.99
CA THR A 2 12.02 -7.86 10.37
C THR A 2 12.51 -6.88 11.44
N THR A 3 13.81 -6.63 11.52
CA THR A 3 14.41 -5.76 12.55
C THR A 3 14.70 -4.35 12.05
N ALA A 4 14.54 -4.10 10.75
CA ALA A 4 14.73 -2.79 10.14
C ALA A 4 13.59 -2.51 9.16
N LEU A 5 13.21 -1.23 9.07
CA LEU A 5 12.33 -0.77 8.01
C LEU A 5 13.06 -0.88 6.67
N PRO A 6 12.43 -1.40 5.61
CA PRO A 6 13.05 -1.45 4.30
C PRO A 6 13.31 -0.02 3.80
N SER A 7 14.56 0.28 3.49
CA SER A 7 14.99 1.55 2.87
C SER A 7 15.56 1.33 1.47
N GLU A 8 15.41 0.11 0.93
CA GLU A 8 15.77 -0.28 -0.42
C GLU A 8 14.80 -1.37 -0.92
N SER A 9 14.37 -1.27 -2.17
CA SER A 9 13.65 -2.31 -2.90
C SER A 9 13.71 -1.98 -4.40
N ALA A 10 13.76 -3.01 -5.24
CA ALA A 10 13.69 -2.85 -6.70
C ALA A 10 12.26 -2.98 -7.25
N GLU A 11 11.32 -3.42 -6.41
CA GLU A 11 9.94 -3.69 -6.80
C GLU A 11 9.07 -2.46 -6.54
N PHE A 12 8.22 -2.14 -7.51
CA PHE A 12 7.23 -1.07 -7.39
C PHE A 12 6.26 -1.36 -6.24
N ARG A 13 5.75 -2.60 -6.18
CA ARG A 13 4.84 -3.08 -5.15
C ARG A 13 5.19 -4.50 -4.77
N ARG A 14 5.28 -4.80 -3.47
CA ARG A 14 5.43 -6.16 -2.96
C ARG A 14 4.62 -6.34 -1.68
N VAL A 15 3.69 -7.28 -1.70
CA VAL A 15 2.97 -7.70 -0.49
C VAL A 15 3.94 -8.45 0.42
N LEU A 16 4.09 -7.97 1.65
CA LEU A 16 4.94 -8.58 2.67
C LEU A 16 4.16 -9.55 3.55
N TRP A 17 2.90 -9.22 3.85
CA TRP A 17 2.04 -10.01 4.70
C TRP A 17 0.57 -9.64 4.51
N THR A 18 -0.31 -10.64 4.51
CA THR A 18 -1.76 -10.44 4.56
C THR A 18 -2.32 -11.22 5.75
N GLY A 19 -2.96 -10.52 6.66
CA GLY A 19 -3.73 -11.09 7.77
C GLY A 19 -5.22 -10.90 7.57
N LEU A 20 -6.01 -11.36 8.56
CA LEU A 20 -7.47 -11.33 8.50
C LEU A 20 -8.04 -9.92 8.35
N TYR A 21 -7.36 -8.91 8.88
CA TYR A 21 -7.88 -7.54 8.98
C TYR A 21 -6.95 -6.48 8.43
N SER A 22 -5.73 -6.85 8.02
CA SER A 22 -4.79 -5.89 7.44
C SER A 22 -3.77 -6.55 6.52
N GLN A 23 -3.20 -5.76 5.64
CA GLN A 23 -2.14 -6.17 4.71
C GLN A 23 -1.01 -5.16 4.75
N VAL A 24 0.23 -5.66 4.80
CA VAL A 24 1.44 -4.84 4.74
C VAL A 24 2.07 -4.99 3.37
N VAL A 25 2.28 -3.86 2.70
CA VAL A 25 2.84 -3.79 1.34
C VAL A 25 4.02 -2.83 1.33
N LEU A 26 5.13 -3.24 0.73
CA LEU A 26 6.28 -2.40 0.45
C LEU A 26 6.12 -1.78 -0.93
N MET A 27 6.43 -0.49 -1.07
CA MET A 27 6.43 0.20 -2.35
C MET A 27 7.71 0.99 -2.58
N THR A 28 8.13 1.04 -3.84
CA THR A 28 9.23 1.90 -4.31
C THR A 28 8.77 2.69 -5.52
N ILE A 29 8.76 4.02 -5.36
CA ILE A 29 8.36 4.93 -6.42
C ILE A 29 9.62 5.50 -7.06
N PRO A 30 9.85 5.24 -8.36
CA PRO A 30 11.03 5.74 -9.06
C PRO A 30 11.05 7.27 -9.08
N VAL A 31 12.21 7.87 -9.34
CA VAL A 31 12.35 9.32 -9.45
C VAL A 31 11.41 9.86 -10.52
N GLY A 32 10.60 10.85 -10.15
CA GLY A 32 9.58 11.44 -11.04
C GLY A 32 8.32 10.58 -11.23
N GLY A 33 8.25 9.39 -10.64
CA GLY A 33 7.06 8.54 -10.67
C GLY A 33 6.05 8.86 -9.56
N ASP A 34 4.95 8.13 -9.57
CA ASP A 34 3.87 8.20 -8.59
C ASP A 34 3.29 6.80 -8.31
N ILE A 35 2.44 6.69 -7.28
CA ILE A 35 1.71 5.44 -6.99
C ILE A 35 0.58 5.19 -7.98
N GLY A 36 -0.13 6.25 -8.39
CA GLY A 36 -1.42 6.16 -9.06
C GLY A 36 -2.47 6.89 -8.22
N GLU A 37 -3.27 7.74 -8.86
CA GLU A 37 -4.33 8.46 -8.17
C GLU A 37 -5.56 7.56 -8.05
N GLU A 38 -6.00 7.31 -6.82
CA GLU A 38 -6.99 6.27 -6.57
C GLU A 38 -7.91 6.60 -5.38
N ILE A 39 -8.99 5.82 -5.27
CA ILE A 39 -9.94 5.81 -4.16
C ILE A 39 -10.18 4.34 -3.80
N HIS A 40 -9.73 3.90 -2.62
CA HIS A 40 -10.07 2.57 -2.10
C HIS A 40 -11.26 2.64 -1.14
N THR A 41 -11.90 1.50 -0.92
CA THR A 41 -12.95 1.33 0.10
C THR A 41 -12.39 0.88 1.46
N VAL A 42 -11.06 0.77 1.58
CA VAL A 42 -10.33 0.38 2.79
C VAL A 42 -9.55 1.56 3.37
N ASP A 43 -9.25 1.51 4.67
CA ASP A 43 -8.30 2.45 5.26
C ASP A 43 -6.87 2.09 4.84
N GLN A 44 -6.04 3.11 4.61
CA GLN A 44 -4.65 2.95 4.23
C GLN A 44 -3.75 3.85 5.09
N ILE A 45 -2.65 3.30 5.60
CA ILE A 45 -1.67 4.03 6.42
C ILE A 45 -0.29 3.85 5.80
N LEU A 46 0.30 4.93 5.30
CA LEU A 46 1.60 4.92 4.65
C LEU A 46 2.66 5.47 5.61
N THR A 47 3.78 4.76 5.73
CA THR A 47 4.97 5.23 6.46
C THR A 47 6.15 5.28 5.51
N PHE A 48 6.71 6.48 5.34
CA PHE A 48 7.81 6.74 4.43
C PHE A 48 9.14 6.41 5.11
N THR A 49 10.00 5.66 4.41
CA THR A 49 11.26 5.14 4.94
C THR A 49 12.50 5.67 4.21
N SER A 50 12.34 6.20 3.00
CA SER A 50 13.40 6.84 2.22
C SER A 50 12.84 7.80 1.18
N GLY A 51 13.66 8.75 0.72
CA GLY A 51 13.32 9.70 -0.34
C GLY A 51 12.49 10.91 0.13
N HIS A 52 12.06 11.72 -0.84
CA HIS A 52 11.21 12.89 -0.65
C HIS A 52 10.07 12.86 -1.66
N GLY A 53 8.85 13.14 -1.21
CA GLY A 53 7.66 13.06 -2.03
C GLY A 53 6.62 14.13 -1.70
N LEU A 54 5.53 14.11 -2.46
CA LEU A 54 4.34 14.91 -2.24
C LEU A 54 3.16 13.96 -2.02
N ALA A 55 2.56 14.02 -0.84
CA ALA A 55 1.29 13.38 -0.54
C ALA A 55 0.16 14.33 -0.90
N GLN A 56 -0.82 13.83 -1.66
CA GLN A 56 -2.06 14.52 -1.98
C GLN A 56 -3.20 13.68 -1.40
N VAL A 57 -3.91 14.19 -0.39
CA VAL A 57 -5.00 13.47 0.29
C VAL A 57 -6.19 14.40 0.45
N ALA A 58 -7.36 14.00 -0.07
CA ALA A 58 -8.57 14.81 -0.07
C ALA A 58 -8.36 16.24 -0.64
N GLY A 59 -7.52 16.36 -1.67
CA GLY A 59 -7.17 17.64 -2.30
C GLY A 59 -6.22 18.54 -1.49
N ARG A 60 -5.71 18.06 -0.35
CA ARG A 60 -4.66 18.74 0.41
C ARG A 60 -3.30 18.15 0.06
N GLU A 61 -2.31 19.01 -0.09
CA GLU A 61 -0.94 18.61 -0.39
C GLU A 61 -0.03 18.77 0.83
N GLN A 62 0.90 17.83 1.00
CA GLN A 62 1.92 17.85 2.04
C GLN A 62 3.20 17.19 1.53
N GLU A 63 4.35 17.82 1.77
CA GLU A 63 5.64 17.16 1.56
C GLU A 63 5.86 16.04 2.58
N VAL A 64 6.42 14.93 2.11
CA VAL A 64 6.73 13.75 2.93
C VAL A 64 8.17 13.31 2.73
N LYS A 65 8.80 12.82 3.79
CA LYS A 65 10.15 12.27 3.81
C LYS A 65 10.24 11.08 4.78
N ALA A 66 11.41 10.45 4.83
CA ALA A 66 11.66 9.36 5.79
C ALA A 66 11.26 9.73 7.23
N GLY A 67 10.45 8.88 7.86
CA GLY A 67 9.89 9.08 9.20
C GLY A 67 8.49 9.67 9.23
N ASP A 68 8.00 10.23 8.13
CA ASP A 68 6.62 10.75 8.06
C ASP A 68 5.61 9.63 7.87
N MET A 69 4.38 9.90 8.32
CA MET A 69 3.23 9.00 8.18
C MET A 69 2.04 9.77 7.60
N VAL A 70 1.32 9.13 6.68
CA VAL A 70 0.08 9.64 6.10
C VAL A 70 -1.02 8.62 6.28
N ILE A 71 -2.18 9.08 6.74
CA ILE A 71 -3.38 8.25 6.91
C ILE A 71 -4.37 8.67 5.84
N VAL A 72 -4.86 7.69 5.08
CA VAL A 72 -5.86 7.83 4.03
C VAL A 72 -7.09 7.03 4.47
N PRO A 73 -8.15 7.68 4.96
CA PRO A 73 -9.39 6.99 5.29
C PRO A 73 -10.06 6.38 4.06
N ALA A 74 -10.79 5.29 4.24
CA ALA A 74 -11.62 4.70 3.20
C ALA A 74 -12.48 5.74 2.46
N GLY A 75 -12.56 5.63 1.15
CA GLY A 75 -13.29 6.55 0.28
C GLY A 75 -12.57 7.88 0.03
N THR A 76 -11.33 8.03 0.48
CA THR A 76 -10.55 9.26 0.28
C THR A 76 -9.70 9.17 -0.98
N LYS A 77 -9.90 10.12 -1.89
CA LYS A 77 -9.03 10.31 -3.04
C LYS A 77 -7.62 10.69 -2.60
N HIS A 78 -6.63 9.97 -3.08
CA HIS A 78 -5.24 10.19 -2.72
C HIS A 78 -4.26 9.87 -3.86
N GLN A 79 -3.06 10.42 -3.76
CA GLN A 79 -1.96 10.26 -4.71
C GLN A 79 -0.64 10.55 -4.00
N PHE A 80 0.43 9.87 -4.40
CA PHE A 80 1.76 10.05 -3.82
C PHE A 80 2.80 10.12 -4.93
N LEU A 81 3.51 11.24 -4.99
CA LEU A 81 4.48 11.52 -6.06
C LEU A 81 5.90 11.54 -5.49
N ASN A 82 6.85 10.97 -6.20
CA ASN A 82 8.27 11.17 -5.92
C ASN A 82 8.73 12.52 -6.47
N LYS A 83 9.20 13.40 -5.58
CA LYS A 83 9.73 14.73 -5.92
C LYS A 83 11.23 14.87 -5.62
N GLY A 84 11.85 13.82 -5.10
CA GLY A 84 13.26 13.80 -4.73
C GLY A 84 14.17 13.26 -5.84
N PRO A 85 15.51 13.37 -5.66
CA PRO A 85 16.50 12.83 -6.58
C PRO A 85 16.76 11.33 -6.39
N THR A 86 16.13 10.69 -5.40
CA THR A 86 16.26 9.26 -5.08
C THR A 86 14.88 8.60 -5.07
N PRO A 87 14.79 7.27 -5.20
CA PRO A 87 13.53 6.56 -5.01
C PRO A 87 12.85 6.92 -3.68
N LEU A 88 11.53 7.06 -3.72
CA LEU A 88 10.68 7.23 -2.54
C LEU A 88 10.24 5.83 -2.11
N ILE A 89 10.55 5.45 -0.88
CA ILE A 89 10.25 4.12 -0.34
C ILE A 89 9.33 4.29 0.85
N LEU A 90 8.32 3.44 0.90
CA LEU A 90 7.35 3.41 1.97
C LEU A 90 6.86 1.98 2.16
N TYR A 91 6.35 1.68 3.34
CA TYR A 91 5.40 0.59 3.48
C TYR A 91 4.03 1.17 3.78
N THR A 92 3.01 0.48 3.31
CA THR A 92 1.62 0.82 3.55
C THR A 92 0.91 -0.33 4.23
N VAL A 93 -0.02 0.02 5.12
CA VAL A 93 -0.94 -0.91 5.77
C VAL A 93 -2.34 -0.63 5.24
N TYR A 94 -2.90 -1.58 4.50
CA TYR A 94 -4.32 -1.58 4.14
C TYR A 94 -5.13 -2.30 5.23
N SER A 95 -6.34 -1.84 5.51
CA SER A 95 -7.27 -2.49 6.44
C SER A 95 -8.72 -2.43 5.92
N PRO A 96 -9.30 -3.53 5.41
CA PRO A 96 -8.68 -4.85 5.16
C PRO A 96 -7.68 -4.85 4.00
N ALA A 97 -7.23 -6.02 3.56
CA ALA A 97 -6.30 -6.15 2.44
C ALA A 97 -6.86 -5.57 1.13
N GLU A 98 -5.97 -5.02 0.29
CA GLU A 98 -6.30 -4.48 -1.03
C GLU A 98 -5.79 -5.36 -2.17
N HIS A 99 -4.63 -6.00 -1.99
CA HIS A 99 -3.94 -6.76 -3.04
C HIS A 99 -3.95 -8.27 -2.77
N LYS A 100 -3.67 -9.07 -3.80
CA LYS A 100 -3.46 -10.51 -3.68
C LYS A 100 -2.24 -10.82 -2.78
N PRO A 101 -2.27 -11.85 -1.91
CA PRO A 101 -1.21 -12.07 -0.92
C PRO A 101 0.18 -12.35 -1.48
N THR A 102 0.27 -12.74 -2.75
CA THR A 102 1.53 -13.10 -3.42
C THR A 102 2.00 -12.04 -4.41
N THR A 103 1.39 -10.85 -4.40
CA THR A 103 1.66 -9.80 -5.39
C THR A 103 3.09 -9.27 -5.28
N VAL A 104 3.75 -9.23 -6.44
CA VAL A 104 5.04 -8.58 -6.68
C VAL A 104 4.98 -7.93 -8.06
N HIS A 105 4.88 -6.60 -8.09
CA HIS A 105 4.92 -5.81 -9.32
C HIS A 105 6.30 -5.16 -9.47
N LYS A 106 6.91 -5.33 -10.63
CA LYS A 106 8.20 -4.71 -11.00
C LYS A 106 8.02 -3.27 -11.48
N SER A 107 6.85 -2.91 -11.99
CA SER A 107 6.52 -1.55 -12.40
C SER A 107 5.08 -1.16 -12.05
N LYS A 108 4.78 0.14 -12.15
CA LYS A 108 3.43 0.67 -11.97
C LYS A 108 2.48 0.10 -13.02
N GLU A 109 2.92 0.05 -14.27
CA GLU A 109 2.13 -0.41 -15.42
C GLU A 109 1.78 -1.91 -15.29
N GLU A 110 2.66 -2.72 -14.71
CA GLU A 110 2.35 -4.11 -14.39
C GLU A 110 1.26 -4.20 -13.31
N GLY A 111 1.35 -3.35 -12.28
CA GLY A 111 0.35 -3.30 -11.21
C GLY A 111 -1.03 -2.86 -11.70
N GLU A 112 -1.09 -1.76 -12.46
CA GLU A 112 -2.34 -1.27 -13.05
C GLU A 112 -2.98 -2.32 -13.98
N ARG A 113 -2.18 -3.02 -14.79
CA ARG A 113 -2.68 -4.10 -15.65
C ARG A 113 -3.25 -5.26 -14.84
N GLU A 114 -2.54 -5.73 -13.82
CA GLU A 114 -3.02 -6.86 -13.02
C GLU A 114 -4.27 -6.52 -12.19
N GLU A 115 -4.41 -5.26 -11.75
CA GLU A 115 -5.64 -4.78 -11.12
C GLU A 115 -6.80 -4.73 -12.12
N GLU A 116 -6.60 -4.17 -13.33
CA GLU A 116 -7.62 -4.11 -14.38
C GLU A 116 -8.07 -5.50 -14.86
N GLU A 117 -7.13 -6.44 -14.99
CA GLU A 117 -7.40 -7.83 -15.37
C GLU A 117 -7.98 -8.68 -14.22
N GLY A 118 -8.12 -8.12 -13.02
CA GLY A 118 -8.64 -8.82 -11.84
C GLY A 118 -7.72 -9.93 -11.32
N ILE A 119 -6.42 -9.85 -11.63
CA ILE A 119 -5.38 -10.76 -11.17
C ILE A 119 -4.92 -10.39 -9.76
N ASP A 120 -4.76 -9.08 -9.50
CA ASP A 120 -4.35 -8.55 -8.20
C ASP A 120 -5.56 -8.13 -7.37
N VAL A 121 -6.24 -9.12 -6.79
CA VAL A 121 -7.43 -8.92 -5.95
C VAL A 121 -7.21 -9.45 -4.54
N PRO A 122 -7.78 -8.80 -3.51
CA PRO A 122 -7.58 -9.24 -2.15
C PRO A 122 -8.31 -10.57 -1.91
N PRO A 123 -7.78 -11.44 -1.02
CA PRO A 123 -8.40 -12.72 -0.78
C PRO A 123 -9.74 -12.53 -0.05
N LEU A 124 -10.78 -13.24 -0.45
CA LEU A 124 -12.12 -13.09 0.15
C LEU A 124 -12.16 -13.23 1.68
N TRP A 125 -11.27 -14.04 2.25
CA TRP A 125 -11.22 -14.25 3.70
C TRP A 125 -10.71 -13.01 4.46
N SER A 126 -9.93 -12.12 3.84
CA SER A 126 -9.50 -10.87 4.48
C SER A 126 -10.59 -9.81 4.46
N GLN A 127 -11.67 -10.02 3.68
CA GLN A 127 -12.80 -9.10 3.58
C GLN A 127 -13.92 -9.41 4.58
N ARG A 128 -13.74 -10.46 5.40
CA ARG A 128 -14.73 -10.92 6.36
C ARG A 128 -14.72 -10.08 7.63
N SER A 129 -15.89 -9.86 8.17
CA SER A 129 -16.07 -9.32 9.52
C SER A 129 -15.46 -10.25 10.57
N LYS A 130 -15.21 -9.69 11.76
CA LYS A 130 -14.79 -10.48 12.93
C LYS A 130 -15.74 -11.63 13.22
N MET A 131 -17.06 -11.37 13.18
CA MET A 131 -18.10 -12.38 13.46
C MET A 131 -18.03 -13.56 12.49
N GLU A 132 -17.83 -13.31 11.20
CA GLU A 132 -17.67 -14.37 10.19
C GLU A 132 -16.38 -15.18 10.40
N ASN A 133 -15.28 -14.51 10.78
CA ASN A 133 -14.02 -15.18 11.05
C ASN A 133 -14.06 -16.03 12.33
N GLU A 134 -14.76 -15.58 13.37
CA GLU A 134 -15.01 -16.37 14.59
C GLU A 134 -15.90 -17.58 14.29
N ALA A 135 -17.01 -17.39 13.57
CA ALA A 135 -17.90 -18.49 13.18
C ALA A 135 -17.20 -19.51 12.27
N GLY A 136 -16.24 -19.08 11.45
CA GLY A 136 -15.41 -19.93 10.60
C GLY A 136 -14.24 -20.62 11.30
N GLY A 137 -14.02 -20.38 12.60
CA GLY A 137 -12.88 -20.95 13.34
C GLY A 137 -11.51 -20.44 12.87
N HIS A 138 -11.45 -19.24 12.28
CA HIS A 138 -10.20 -18.62 11.82
C HIS A 138 -9.48 -17.83 12.93
N LEU A 139 -10.20 -17.54 14.01
CA LEU A 139 -9.68 -16.93 15.22
C LEU A 139 -9.72 -17.97 16.34
N GLY A 140 -8.66 -18.78 16.44
CA GLY A 140 -8.35 -19.64 17.58
C GLY A 140 -9.50 -20.44 18.16
#